data_AF-A0A530ALA7-F1
#
_entry.id   AF-A0A530ALA7-F1
#
_cell.length_a   1.000
_cell.length_b   1.000
_cell.length_c   1.000
_cell.angle_alpha   90.00
_cell.angle_beta   90.00
_cell.angle_gamma   90.00
#
_symmetry.space_group_name_H-M   'P 1'
#
loop_
_entity.id
_entity.type
_entity.pdbx_description
1 polymer ?
#
loop_
_entity_poly.entity_id
_entity_poly.type
_entity_poly.pdbx_seq_one_letter_code
_entity_poly.pdbx_strand_id
1 'polypeptide(L)'
;PGYASPLPITIIAEMLGVPVEMGPQLLDWSHQMVAMYMHGRTRETEDTANRAARDFAAFLRGYVAERRKKPGDDLLSLLIEAQDNGQRLSEDELVSSAILLLNAGHEATVHQTGNAVRSILAQGGDPRRFFATPEANAATVEECLRYDAPLHMFLRYAYEEIEVSPGIVVKPGEMVALLLGMA
;
A
#
# COMPACT_ATOMS: atom_id res chain seq x y z
N PRO A 1 -1.28 -12.46 -12.32
CA PRO A 1 -2.27 -11.34 -12.37
C PRO A 1 -3.73 -11.80 -12.16
N GLY A 2 -4.25 -12.75 -12.96
CA GLY A 2 -5.69 -13.09 -12.96
C GLY A 2 -6.27 -13.57 -11.62
N TYR A 3 -5.46 -14.15 -10.74
CA TYR A 3 -5.89 -14.60 -9.40
C TYR A 3 -5.55 -13.60 -8.29
N ALA A 4 -4.31 -13.09 -8.24
CA ALA A 4 -3.83 -12.27 -7.14
C ALA A 4 -4.31 -10.80 -7.20
N SER A 5 -4.54 -10.24 -8.39
CA SER A 5 -4.88 -8.82 -8.54
C SER A 5 -6.26 -8.42 -8.00
N PRO A 6 -7.34 -9.24 -8.16
CA PRO A 6 -8.66 -8.87 -7.67
C PRO A 6 -8.80 -8.92 -6.14
N LEU A 7 -8.06 -9.79 -5.46
CA LEU A 7 -8.27 -10.03 -4.02
C LEU A 7 -8.05 -8.77 -3.16
N PRO A 8 -6.91 -8.05 -3.26
CA PRO A 8 -6.64 -6.94 -2.35
C PRO A 8 -7.56 -5.75 -2.64
N ILE A 9 -7.90 -5.50 -3.91
CA ILE A 9 -8.75 -4.35 -4.25
C ILE A 9 -10.18 -4.55 -3.77
N THR A 10 -10.71 -5.78 -3.85
CA THR A 10 -12.04 -6.10 -3.32
C THR A 10 -12.08 -5.87 -1.81
N ILE A 11 -11.10 -6.41 -1.07
CA ILE A 11 -11.02 -6.25 0.38
C ILE A 11 -10.90 -4.77 0.77
N ILE A 12 -10.05 -4.00 0.09
CA ILE A 12 -9.88 -2.57 0.37
C ILE A 12 -11.16 -1.79 0.07
N ALA A 13 -11.85 -2.09 -1.05
CA ALA A 13 -13.10 -1.43 -1.40
C ALA A 13 -14.19 -1.67 -0.35
N GLU A 14 -14.33 -2.92 0.10
CA GLU A 14 -15.25 -3.31 1.19
C GLU A 14 -14.87 -2.61 2.50
N MET A 15 -13.59 -2.62 2.88
CA MET A 15 -13.10 -1.95 4.09
C MET A 15 -13.37 -0.43 4.05
N LEU A 16 -13.19 0.23 2.91
CA LEU A 16 -13.48 1.65 2.75
C LEU A 16 -14.98 1.96 2.69
N GLY A 17 -15.84 0.96 2.49
CA GLY A 17 -17.28 1.16 2.34
C GLY A 17 -17.67 1.75 0.98
N VAL A 18 -16.84 1.54 -0.05
CA VAL A 18 -17.11 1.93 -1.44
C VAL A 18 -17.53 0.71 -2.28
N PRO A 19 -18.25 0.88 -3.39
CA PRO A 19 -18.68 -0.23 -4.24
C PRO A 19 -17.49 -1.01 -4.80
N VAL A 20 -17.52 -2.34 -4.74
CA VAL A 20 -16.45 -3.21 -5.26
C VAL A 20 -16.27 -3.04 -6.78
N GLU A 21 -17.35 -2.69 -7.48
CA GLU A 21 -17.35 -2.42 -8.92
C GLU A 21 -16.49 -1.21 -9.29
N MET A 22 -16.19 -0.33 -8.33
CA MET A 22 -15.26 0.79 -8.52
C MET A 22 -13.79 0.33 -8.51
N GLY A 23 -13.49 -0.90 -8.08
CA GLY A 23 -12.14 -1.45 -8.00
C GLY A 23 -11.25 -1.14 -9.21
N PRO A 24 -11.67 -1.42 -10.46
CA PRO A 24 -10.89 -1.08 -11.65
C PRO A 24 -10.52 0.41 -11.76
N GLN A 25 -11.43 1.32 -11.43
CA GLN A 25 -11.18 2.76 -11.49
C GLN A 25 -10.25 3.22 -10.36
N LEU A 26 -10.42 2.66 -9.16
CA LEU A 26 -9.54 2.93 -8.03
C LEU A 26 -8.10 2.52 -8.35
N LEU A 27 -7.92 1.37 -9.01
CA LEU A 27 -6.61 0.90 -9.48
C LEU A 27 -6.04 1.76 -10.60
N ASP A 28 -6.85 2.20 -11.55
CA ASP A 28 -6.40 3.12 -12.60
C ASP A 28 -5.83 4.41 -12.01
N TRP A 29 -6.54 5.05 -11.07
CA TRP A 29 -6.02 6.21 -10.37
C TRP A 29 -4.76 5.89 -9.57
N SER A 30 -4.73 4.76 -8.86
CA SER A 30 -3.58 4.32 -8.09
C SER A 30 -2.33 4.17 -8.96
N HIS A 31 -2.41 3.44 -10.08
CA HIS A 31 -1.29 3.25 -10.99
C HIS A 31 -0.81 4.58 -11.61
N GLN A 32 -1.73 5.48 -11.97
CA GLN A 32 -1.37 6.80 -12.49
C GLN A 32 -0.63 7.64 -11.44
N MET A 33 -1.01 7.55 -10.17
CA MET A 33 -0.30 8.22 -9.06
C MET A 33 1.08 7.60 -8.82
N VAL A 34 1.16 6.27 -8.76
CA VAL A 34 2.40 5.53 -8.48
C VAL A 34 3.44 5.70 -9.60
N ALA A 35 3.02 5.99 -10.83
CA ALA A 35 3.92 6.31 -11.94
C ALA A 35 4.90 7.46 -11.64
N MET A 36 4.61 8.32 -10.65
CA MET A 36 5.54 9.35 -10.15
C MET A 36 6.85 8.80 -9.57
N TYR A 37 6.85 7.54 -9.14
CA TYR A 37 8.01 6.87 -8.54
C TYR A 37 8.86 6.11 -9.56
N MET A 38 8.44 6.07 -10.83
CA MET A 38 9.17 5.40 -11.90
C MET A 38 10.36 6.21 -12.39
N HIS A 39 11.43 5.52 -12.78
CA HIS A 39 12.58 6.13 -13.42
C HIS A 39 12.19 6.77 -14.76
N GLY A 40 12.72 7.96 -15.04
CA GLY A 40 12.47 8.65 -16.31
C GLY A 40 11.06 9.22 -16.47
N ARG A 41 10.32 9.48 -15.38
CA ARG A 41 9.02 10.14 -15.46
C ARG A 41 9.08 11.43 -16.29
N THR A 42 8.05 11.67 -17.08
CA THR A 42 7.95 12.87 -17.92
C THR A 42 6.99 13.87 -17.29
N ARG A 43 6.95 15.11 -17.81
CA ARG A 43 5.95 16.10 -17.38
C ARG A 43 4.52 15.60 -17.60
N GLU A 44 4.28 14.85 -18.67
CA GLU A 44 2.97 14.25 -18.94
C GLU A 44 2.57 13.23 -17.86
N THR A 45 3.53 12.43 -17.37
CA THR A 45 3.31 11.53 -16.22
C THR A 45 2.90 12.33 -14.99
N GLU A 46 3.58 13.44 -14.70
CA GLU A 46 3.27 14.30 -13.55
C GLU A 46 1.87 14.91 -13.65
N ASP A 47 1.50 15.44 -14.82
CA ASP A 47 0.19 16.04 -15.04
C ASP A 47 -0.94 14.99 -14.97
N THR A 48 -0.67 13.76 -15.41
CA THR A 48 -1.59 12.62 -15.31
C THR A 48 -1.79 12.18 -13.87
N ALA A 49 -0.70 11.98 -13.12
CA ALA A 49 -0.75 11.65 -11.70
C ALA A 49 -1.53 12.71 -10.90
N ASN A 50 -1.32 14.00 -11.21
CA ASN A 50 -2.04 15.10 -10.58
C ASN A 50 -3.53 15.10 -10.90
N ARG A 51 -3.95 14.71 -12.11
CA ARG A 51 -5.37 14.53 -12.44
C ARG A 51 -5.96 13.36 -11.66
N ALA A 52 -5.32 12.20 -11.69
CA ALA A 52 -5.75 11.02 -10.94
C ALA A 52 -5.92 11.30 -9.45
N ALA A 53 -4.95 11.97 -8.82
CA ALA A 53 -5.02 12.34 -7.41
C ALA A 53 -6.22 13.25 -7.11
N ARG A 54 -6.52 14.23 -7.99
CA ARG A 54 -7.69 15.10 -7.83
C ARG A 54 -9.00 14.34 -7.97
N ASP A 55 -9.12 13.51 -9.00
CA ASP A 55 -10.34 12.76 -9.29
C ASP A 55 -10.63 11.73 -8.20
N PHE A 56 -9.60 11.02 -7.75
CA PHE A 56 -9.69 10.06 -6.66
C PHE A 56 -10.05 10.75 -5.34
N ALA A 57 -9.43 11.88 -5.03
CA ALA A 57 -9.79 12.66 -3.85
C ALA A 57 -11.23 13.20 -3.92
N ALA A 58 -11.69 13.65 -5.08
CA ALA A 58 -13.07 14.11 -5.27
C ALA A 58 -14.08 12.96 -5.06
N PHE A 59 -13.78 11.77 -5.60
CA PHE A 59 -14.58 10.56 -5.39
C PHE A 59 -14.72 10.25 -3.90
N LEU A 60 -13.61 10.18 -3.16
CA LEU A 60 -13.65 9.86 -1.73
C LEU A 60 -14.32 10.96 -0.91
N ARG A 61 -14.13 12.25 -1.23
CA ARG A 61 -14.86 13.35 -0.55
C ARG A 61 -16.37 13.17 -0.67
N GLY A 62 -16.87 12.69 -1.81
CA GLY A 62 -18.28 12.32 -1.98
C GLY A 62 -18.73 11.27 -0.95
N TYR A 63 -17.96 10.19 -0.78
CA TYR A 63 -18.27 9.14 0.19
C TYR A 63 -18.14 9.61 1.64
N VAL A 64 -17.14 10.44 1.95
CA VAL A 64 -16.99 11.06 3.28
C VAL A 64 -18.22 11.90 3.62
N ALA A 65 -18.71 12.71 2.68
CA ALA A 65 -19.90 13.53 2.89
C ALA A 65 -21.15 12.68 3.18
N GLU A 66 -21.30 11.53 2.51
CA GLU A 66 -22.40 10.60 2.77
C GLU A 66 -22.24 9.89 4.12
N ARG A 67 -21.03 9.45 4.48
CA ARG A 67 -20.75 8.80 5.77
C ARG A 67 -20.89 9.73 6.97
N ARG A 68 -20.63 11.03 6.82
CA ARG A 68 -20.94 12.02 7.85
C ARG A 68 -22.43 12.10 8.17
N LYS A 69 -23.31 11.87 7.19
CA LYS A 69 -24.77 11.86 7.38
C LYS A 69 -25.29 10.52 7.86
N LYS A 70 -24.68 9.43 7.37
CA LYS A 70 -25.06 8.05 7.66
C LYS A 70 -23.80 7.21 7.87
N PRO A 71 -23.25 7.20 9.10
CA PRO A 71 -22.11 6.36 9.43
C PRO A 71 -22.39 4.88 9.14
N GLY A 72 -21.36 4.17 8.69
CA GLY A 72 -21.37 2.74 8.44
C GLY A 72 -20.36 2.01 9.33
N ASP A 73 -20.30 0.69 9.19
CA ASP A 73 -19.25 -0.15 9.79
C ASP A 73 -18.08 -0.29 8.80
N ASP A 74 -17.44 0.83 8.48
CA ASP A 74 -16.36 0.91 7.50
C ASP A 74 -15.25 1.89 7.95
N LEU A 75 -14.10 1.75 7.31
CA LEU A 75 -12.90 2.50 7.61
C LEU A 75 -13.07 4.00 7.39
N LEU A 76 -13.88 4.43 6.41
CA LEU A 76 -14.17 5.86 6.25
C LEU A 76 -14.91 6.41 7.46
N SER A 77 -15.91 5.68 7.97
CA SER A 77 -16.63 6.05 9.19
C SER A 77 -15.71 6.08 10.40
N LEU A 78 -14.82 5.09 10.55
CA LEU A 78 -13.80 5.07 11.61
C LEU A 78 -12.84 6.26 11.53
N LEU A 79 -12.36 6.63 10.33
CA LEU A 79 -11.46 7.77 10.15
C LEU A 79 -12.16 9.12 10.39
N ILE A 80 -13.47 9.22 10.12
CA ILE A 80 -14.26 10.43 10.44
C ILE A 80 -14.35 10.64 11.96
N GLU A 81 -14.49 9.56 12.71
CA GLU A 81 -14.63 9.59 14.18
C GLU A 81 -13.27 9.66 14.90
N ALA A 82 -12.19 9.27 14.22
CA ALA A 82 -10.84 9.25 14.78
C ALA A 82 -10.45 10.61 15.39
N GLN A 83 -9.99 10.55 16.64
CA GLN A 83 -9.55 11.69 17.41
C GLN A 83 -8.31 11.32 18.23
N ASP A 84 -7.30 12.18 18.21
CA ASP A 84 -6.12 12.07 19.08
C ASP A 84 -5.87 13.41 19.77
N ASN A 85 -5.64 13.39 21.09
CA ASN A 85 -5.40 14.59 21.90
C ASN A 85 -6.44 15.72 21.68
N GLY A 86 -7.69 15.34 21.41
CA GLY A 86 -8.77 16.29 21.14
C GLY A 86 -8.86 16.77 19.67
N GLN A 87 -7.88 16.44 18.83
CA GLN A 87 -7.84 16.81 17.41
C GLN A 87 -8.40 15.70 16.52
N ARG A 88 -9.18 16.09 15.52
CA ARG A 88 -9.68 15.19 14.47
C ARG A 88 -8.87 15.39 13.21
N LEU A 89 -8.86 14.37 12.35
CA LEU A 89 -8.36 14.51 10.99
C LEU A 89 -9.12 15.63 10.28
N SER A 90 -8.38 16.52 9.61
CA SER A 90 -8.94 17.37 8.57
C SER A 90 -9.47 16.49 7.44
N GLU A 91 -10.35 17.05 6.61
CA GLU A 91 -10.89 16.31 5.46
C GLU A 91 -9.79 15.87 4.49
N ASP A 92 -8.75 16.69 4.31
CA ASP A 92 -7.62 16.36 3.44
C ASP A 92 -6.76 15.24 4.02
N GLU A 93 -6.51 15.23 5.33
CA GLU A 93 -5.78 14.14 6.01
C GLU A 93 -6.56 12.82 5.94
N LEU A 94 -7.88 12.88 6.12
CA LEU A 94 -8.76 11.71 6.03
C LEU A 94 -8.72 11.11 4.62
N VAL A 95 -8.95 11.96 3.60
CA VAL A 95 -8.98 11.52 2.20
C VAL A 95 -7.62 11.00 1.76
N SER A 96 -6.54 11.70 2.09
CA SER A 96 -5.18 11.25 1.75
C SER A 96 -4.81 9.94 2.45
N SER A 97 -5.24 9.74 3.70
CA SER A 97 -5.03 8.47 4.43
C SER A 97 -5.79 7.31 3.77
N ALA A 98 -7.02 7.52 3.34
CA ALA A 98 -7.80 6.51 2.63
C ALA A 98 -7.17 6.14 1.27
N ILE A 99 -6.68 7.13 0.51
CA ILE A 99 -5.94 6.89 -0.74
C ILE A 99 -4.64 6.12 -0.47
N LEU A 100 -3.90 6.51 0.57
CA LEU A 100 -2.65 5.85 0.96
C LEU A 100 -2.88 4.38 1.28
N LEU A 101 -3.92 4.06 2.06
CA LEU A 101 -4.27 2.68 2.40
C LEU A 101 -4.59 1.86 1.14
N LEU A 102 -5.30 2.44 0.18
CA LEU A 102 -5.58 1.77 -1.09
C LEU A 102 -4.30 1.50 -1.88
N ASN A 103 -3.48 2.54 -2.07
CA ASN A 103 -2.25 2.45 -2.86
C ASN A 103 -1.24 1.49 -2.22
N ALA A 104 -1.04 1.59 -0.91
CA ALA A 104 -0.06 0.78 -0.18
C ALA A 104 -0.52 -0.69 -0.03
N GLY A 105 -1.82 -0.92 0.15
CA GLY A 105 -2.36 -2.26 0.40
C GLY A 105 -2.51 -3.11 -0.85
N HIS A 106 -2.72 -2.50 -2.02
CA HIS A 106 -3.00 -3.25 -3.24
C HIS A 106 -1.76 -3.94 -3.81
N GLU A 107 -0.82 -3.17 -4.38
CA GLU A 107 0.29 -3.73 -5.15
C GLU A 107 1.17 -4.67 -4.32
N ALA A 108 1.47 -4.31 -3.07
CA ALA A 108 2.29 -5.12 -2.18
C ALA A 108 1.68 -6.51 -1.97
N THR A 109 0.37 -6.59 -1.77
CA THR A 109 -0.34 -7.87 -1.55
C THR A 109 -0.46 -8.69 -2.84
N VAL A 110 -0.65 -8.03 -4.00
CA VAL A 110 -0.63 -8.70 -5.30
C VAL A 110 0.73 -9.36 -5.56
N HIS A 111 1.81 -8.60 -5.39
CA HIS A 111 3.16 -9.10 -5.58
C HIS A 111 3.49 -10.20 -4.57
N GLN A 112 3.17 -10.00 -3.30
CA GLN A 112 3.46 -11.00 -2.27
C GLN A 112 2.75 -12.32 -2.52
N THR A 113 1.47 -12.27 -2.92
CA THR A 113 0.71 -13.49 -3.25
C THR A 113 1.36 -14.22 -4.43
N GLY A 114 1.79 -13.49 -5.46
CA GLY A 114 2.50 -14.06 -6.60
C GLY A 114 3.86 -14.69 -6.21
N ASN A 115 4.67 -13.95 -5.46
CA ASN A 115 5.99 -14.36 -4.98
C ASN A 115 5.90 -15.59 -4.08
N ALA A 116 4.94 -15.63 -3.15
CA ALA A 116 4.71 -16.75 -2.27
C ALA A 116 4.32 -18.02 -3.04
N VAL A 117 3.35 -17.94 -3.95
CA VAL A 117 2.93 -19.08 -4.77
C VAL A 117 4.08 -19.60 -5.61
N ARG A 118 4.84 -18.71 -6.27
CA ARG A 118 6.03 -19.08 -7.03
C ARG A 118 7.06 -19.80 -6.15
N SER A 119 7.38 -19.23 -4.99
CA SER A 119 8.39 -19.75 -4.07
C SER A 119 8.02 -21.13 -3.53
N ILE A 120 6.75 -21.32 -3.14
CA ILE A 120 6.24 -22.61 -2.65
C ILE A 120 6.32 -23.69 -3.74
N LEU A 121 5.90 -23.38 -4.98
CA LEU A 121 5.92 -24.35 -6.07
C LEU A 121 7.34 -24.70 -6.50
N ALA A 122 8.29 -23.76 -6.43
CA ALA A 122 9.69 -23.99 -6.77
C ALA A 122 10.39 -24.99 -5.84
N GLN A 123 9.89 -25.18 -4.61
CA GLN A 123 10.42 -26.17 -3.65
C GLN A 123 10.14 -27.63 -4.03
N GLY A 124 9.24 -27.86 -5.00
CA GLY A 124 8.82 -29.19 -5.43
C GLY A 124 8.08 -30.00 -4.36
N GLY A 125 7.54 -31.15 -4.75
CA GLY A 125 6.70 -31.99 -3.89
C GLY A 125 5.28 -31.43 -3.71
N ASP A 126 4.57 -31.92 -2.69
CA ASP A 126 3.19 -31.47 -2.40
C ASP A 126 3.20 -30.15 -1.60
N PRO A 127 2.68 -29.04 -2.15
CA PRO A 127 2.68 -27.74 -1.47
C PRO A 127 1.85 -27.75 -0.18
N ARG A 128 0.91 -28.69 0.00
CA ARG A 128 0.08 -28.78 1.21
C ARG A 128 0.90 -29.06 2.47
N ARG A 129 2.14 -29.55 2.34
CA ARG A 129 3.05 -29.76 3.48
C ARG A 129 3.33 -28.47 4.26
N PHE A 130 3.30 -27.31 3.59
CA PHE A 130 3.50 -26.01 4.22
C PHE A 130 2.27 -25.51 4.97
N PHE A 131 1.12 -26.17 4.77
CA PHE A 131 -0.17 -25.74 5.30
C PHE A 131 -0.84 -26.77 6.21
N ALA A 132 -0.04 -27.59 6.90
CA ALA A 132 -0.54 -28.72 7.68
C ALA A 132 -1.20 -28.31 9.02
N THR A 133 -0.81 -27.17 9.59
CA THR A 133 -1.36 -26.63 10.85
C THR A 133 -1.47 -25.11 10.78
N PRO A 134 -2.29 -24.46 11.62
CA PRO A 134 -2.37 -23.00 11.69
C PRO A 134 -1.01 -22.33 11.93
N GLU A 135 -0.16 -22.93 12.75
CA GLU A 135 1.20 -22.44 13.04
C GLU A 135 2.10 -22.55 11.81
N ALA A 136 2.00 -23.66 11.06
CA ALA A 136 2.73 -23.84 9.81
C ALA A 136 2.26 -22.87 8.73
N ASN A 137 0.95 -22.56 8.67
CA ASN A 137 0.41 -21.56 7.76
C ASN A 137 1.02 -20.18 8.03
N ALA A 138 0.99 -19.74 9.30
CA ALA A 138 1.55 -18.46 9.70
C ALA A 138 3.06 -18.38 9.41
N ALA A 139 3.81 -19.41 9.80
CA ALA A 139 5.25 -19.49 9.53
C ALA A 139 5.56 -19.46 8.03
N THR A 140 4.75 -20.10 7.19
CA THR A 140 4.91 -20.08 5.73
C THR A 140 4.69 -18.69 5.15
N VAL A 141 3.68 -17.95 5.64
CA VAL A 141 3.43 -16.57 5.21
C VAL A 141 4.61 -15.66 5.56
N GLU A 142 5.09 -15.71 6.80
CA GLU A 142 6.24 -14.93 7.27
C GLU A 142 7.51 -15.30 6.48
N GLU A 143 7.76 -16.57 6.23
CA GLU A 143 8.94 -17.01 5.48
C GLU A 143 8.87 -16.59 4.01
N CYS A 144 7.68 -16.60 3.39
CA CYS A 144 7.52 -16.05 2.04
C CYS A 144 7.76 -14.54 2.00
N LEU A 145 7.33 -13.79 3.01
CA LEU A 145 7.59 -12.34 3.12
C LEU A 145 9.08 -12.05 3.29
N ARG A 146 9.77 -12.86 4.09
CA ARG A 146 11.21 -12.75 4.32
C ARG A 146 12.02 -13.11 3.07
N TYR A 147 11.64 -14.18 2.38
CA TYR A 147 12.41 -14.76 1.28
C TYR A 147 12.28 -13.98 -0.04
N ASP A 148 11.08 -13.51 -0.39
CA ASP A 148 10.81 -12.83 -1.67
C ASP A 148 9.86 -11.64 -1.45
N ALA A 149 10.39 -10.63 -0.74
CA ALA A 149 9.63 -9.46 -0.29
C ALA A 149 8.98 -8.71 -1.46
N PRO A 150 7.74 -8.18 -1.32
CA PRO A 150 7.05 -7.51 -2.42
C PRO A 150 7.55 -6.09 -2.66
N LEU A 151 8.26 -5.51 -1.68
CA LEU A 151 8.85 -4.17 -1.72
C LEU A 151 10.28 -4.26 -1.22
N HIS A 152 11.24 -3.99 -2.11
CA HIS A 152 12.66 -4.20 -1.81
C HIS A 152 13.34 -2.99 -1.18
N MET A 153 12.78 -1.79 -1.32
CA MET A 153 13.50 -0.56 -0.98
C MET A 153 12.57 0.55 -0.50
N PHE A 154 12.98 1.24 0.55
CA PHE A 154 12.44 2.55 0.94
C PHE A 154 13.54 3.60 1.03
N LEU A 155 13.22 4.85 0.74
CA LEU A 155 14.14 5.97 0.91
C LEU A 155 13.86 6.71 2.22
N ARG A 156 14.91 7.22 2.85
CA ARG A 156 14.86 8.15 3.99
C ARG A 156 15.76 9.34 3.71
N TYR A 157 15.39 10.50 4.23
CA TYR A 157 16.24 11.69 4.22
C TYR A 157 16.89 11.87 5.58
N ALA A 158 18.17 12.24 5.59
CA ALA A 158 18.83 12.70 6.80
C ALA A 158 18.39 14.13 7.13
N TYR A 159 17.92 14.36 8.35
CA TYR A 159 17.55 15.70 8.84
C TYR A 159 18.73 16.40 9.53
N GLU A 160 19.63 15.62 10.08
CA GLU A 160 20.88 16.04 10.70
C GLU A 160 22.03 15.16 10.21
N GLU A 161 23.27 15.56 10.49
CA GLU A 161 24.44 14.73 10.18
C GLU A 161 24.43 13.47 11.06
N ILE A 162 24.57 12.30 10.45
CA ILE A 162 24.58 11.00 11.15
C ILE A 162 25.67 10.09 10.60
N GLU A 163 26.43 9.46 11.49
CA GLU A 163 27.34 8.36 11.15
C GLU A 163 26.57 7.03 11.25
N VAL A 164 26.19 6.45 10.11
CA VAL A 164 25.37 5.23 10.05
C VAL A 164 26.20 3.95 10.24
N SER A 165 27.50 4.04 9.98
CA SER A 165 28.50 2.99 10.13
C SER A 165 29.87 3.65 10.21
N PRO A 166 30.91 3.04 10.81
CA PRO A 166 32.23 3.65 10.93
C PRO A 166 32.75 4.21 9.59
N GLY A 167 32.93 5.53 9.53
CA GLY A 167 33.41 6.25 8.33
C GLY A 167 32.35 6.55 7.26
N ILE A 168 31.08 6.17 7.48
CA ILE A 168 29.96 6.48 6.59
C ILE A 168 29.08 7.55 7.23
N VAL A 169 29.32 8.80 6.85
CA VAL A 169 28.58 9.98 7.31
C VAL A 169 27.57 10.38 6.25
N VAL A 170 26.32 10.59 6.67
CA VAL A 170 25.22 11.08 5.83
C VAL A 170 24.86 12.49 6.31
N LYS A 171 24.82 13.45 5.39
CA LYS A 171 24.58 14.87 5.68
C LYS A 171 23.10 15.24 5.54
N PRO A 172 22.65 16.35 6.15
CA PRO A 172 21.29 16.85 5.98
C PRO A 172 20.90 16.97 4.50
N GLY A 173 19.75 16.41 4.13
CA GLY A 173 19.21 16.41 2.76
C GLY A 173 19.68 15.25 1.88
N GLU A 174 20.69 14.48 2.30
CA GLU A 174 21.08 13.25 1.61
C GLU A 174 20.08 12.11 1.89
N MET A 175 20.00 11.17 0.96
CA MET A 175 19.10 10.02 1.04
C MET A 175 19.83 8.74 1.41
N VAL A 176 19.17 7.91 2.22
CA VAL A 176 19.56 6.53 2.53
C VAL A 176 18.51 5.59 1.96
N ALA A 177 18.96 4.58 1.21
CA ALA A 177 18.11 3.48 0.76
C ALA A 177 18.12 2.34 1.78
N LEU A 178 16.94 1.99 2.29
CA LEU A 178 16.71 0.85 3.17
C LEU A 178 16.33 -0.36 2.32
N LEU A 179 17.25 -1.31 2.18
CA LEU A 179 17.06 -2.49 1.32
C LEU A 179 16.43 -3.65 2.12
N LEU A 180 15.11 -3.74 2.10
CA LEU A 180 14.34 -4.73 2.85
C LEU A 180 14.46 -6.15 2.28
N GLY A 181 14.64 -6.29 0.96
CA GLY A 181 14.71 -7.59 0.28
C GLY A 181 16.08 -8.25 0.27
N MET A 182 17.06 -7.75 1.03
CA MET A 182 18.44 -8.27 1.07
C MET A 182 18.65 -9.36 2.13
N ALA A 183 17.57 -9.90 2.70
CA ALA A 183 17.61 -10.91 3.77
C ALA A 183 18.04 -12.30 3.30
#